data_AF-A0A961BJS9-F1
#
_entry.id   AF-A0A961BJS9-F1
#
_cell.length_a   1.000
_cell.length_b   1.000
_cell.length_c   1.000
_cell.angle_alpha   90.00
_cell.angle_beta   90.00
_cell.angle_gamma   90.00
#
_symmetry.space_group_name_H-M   'P 1'
#
loop_
_entity.id
_entity.type
_entity.pdbx_description
1 polymer ?
#
loop_
_entity_poly.entity_id
_entity_poly.type
_entity_poly.pdbx_seq_one_letter_code
_entity_poly.pdbx_strand_id
1 'polypeptide(L)'
;DSTGRAWNAPLTYAFRYRDYVIDSFQQDTPYDRFLVEQLAGDLLPADNIDERRRNLVATGFLAIGSVDIQSLQYEQFVLDRVDDQIDVTTRALLGLSVSCARCHDHKYDPITLRDYYALAGIFYSARTFSGTAHKQELGAGMYVDPERMLALPVTMTDKPTDKLTLRGVHSMTDIQEAFSRGIKNAVYDTHRDLAVGVVD
;
A
#
# COMPACT_ATOMS: atom_id res chain seq x y z
N ASP A 1 -4.67 9.41 6.79
CA ASP A 1 -4.44 8.14 7.47
C ASP A 1 -2.98 8.05 7.89
N SER A 2 -2.62 7.19 8.85
CA SER A 2 -1.24 7.04 9.33
C SER A 2 -0.90 5.59 9.66
N THR A 3 0.39 5.27 9.72
CA THR A 3 0.88 3.91 10.04
C THR A 3 0.59 3.44 11.46
N GLY A 4 0.28 4.34 12.42
CA GLY A 4 -0.32 4.05 13.73
C GLY A 4 0.43 3.13 14.73
N ARG A 5 1.48 2.40 14.34
CA ARG A 5 2.13 1.36 15.18
C ARG A 5 3.13 1.94 16.20
N ALA A 6 4.30 2.36 15.72
CA ALA A 6 5.34 2.98 16.55
C ALA A 6 5.48 4.49 16.28
N TRP A 7 5.01 4.95 15.12
CA TRP A 7 5.03 6.35 14.71
C TRP A 7 3.80 6.66 13.86
N ASN A 8 3.32 7.89 13.92
CA ASN A 8 2.18 8.37 13.14
C ASN A 8 2.64 8.98 11.80
N ALA A 9 3.36 8.21 10.99
CA ALA A 9 3.73 8.66 9.66
C ALA A 9 2.49 8.64 8.75
N PRO A 10 2.26 9.70 7.95
CA PRO A 10 1.08 9.75 7.10
C PRO A 10 1.19 8.72 5.98
N LEU A 11 0.09 8.02 5.72
CA LEU A 11 -0.13 7.26 4.48
C LEU A 11 -0.69 8.23 3.44
N THR A 12 0.21 8.96 2.77
CA THR A 12 -0.18 9.91 1.74
C THR A 12 -0.91 9.16 0.62
N TYR A 13 -2.00 9.74 0.10
CA TYR A 13 -2.88 9.14 -0.93
C TYR A 13 -3.77 7.96 -0.50
N ALA A 14 -3.76 7.54 0.76
CA ALA A 14 -4.70 6.51 1.25
C ALA A 14 -6.19 6.85 1.03
N PHE A 15 -6.52 8.15 0.91
CA PHE A 15 -7.87 8.60 0.57
C PHE A 15 -8.37 8.07 -0.77
N ARG A 16 -7.48 7.74 -1.73
CA ARG A 16 -7.88 7.17 -3.02
C ARG A 16 -8.48 5.78 -2.87
N TYR A 17 -7.91 4.96 -1.97
CA TYR A 17 -8.48 3.65 -1.65
C TYR A 17 -9.86 3.81 -1.00
N ARG A 18 -9.99 4.75 -0.04
CA ARG A 18 -11.30 5.09 0.56
C ARG A 18 -12.32 5.48 -0.51
N ASP A 19 -11.93 6.37 -1.42
CA ASP A 19 -12.82 6.86 -2.48
C ASP A 19 -13.18 5.71 -3.43
N TYR A 20 -12.22 4.84 -3.80
CA TYR A 20 -12.49 3.61 -4.54
C TYR A 20 -13.54 2.72 -3.84
N VAL A 21 -13.41 2.49 -2.54
CA VAL A 21 -14.39 1.68 -1.78
C VAL A 21 -15.77 2.34 -1.86
N ILE A 22 -15.87 3.63 -1.56
CA ILE A 22 -17.14 4.39 -1.63
C ILE A 22 -17.74 4.26 -3.03
N ASP A 23 -16.95 4.49 -4.07
CA ASP A 23 -17.39 4.42 -5.46
C ASP A 23 -17.82 3.00 -5.85
N SER A 24 -17.13 1.96 -5.38
CA SER A 24 -17.51 0.55 -5.63
C SER A 24 -18.88 0.22 -5.07
N PHE A 25 -19.18 0.66 -3.85
CA PHE A 25 -20.51 0.50 -3.26
C PHE A 25 -21.57 1.36 -3.96
N GLN A 26 -21.24 2.60 -4.33
CA GLN A 26 -22.17 3.49 -5.05
C GLN A 26 -22.54 2.99 -6.44
N GLN A 27 -21.63 2.25 -7.09
CA GLN A 27 -21.84 1.68 -8.42
C GLN A 27 -22.39 0.26 -8.39
N ASP A 28 -22.75 -0.26 -7.20
CA ASP A 28 -23.18 -1.65 -7.01
C ASP A 28 -22.20 -2.65 -7.66
N THR A 29 -20.90 -2.41 -7.48
CA THR A 29 -19.86 -3.31 -8.02
C THR A 29 -20.10 -4.72 -7.49
N PRO A 30 -20.15 -5.75 -8.37
CA PRO A 30 -20.30 -7.13 -7.93
C PRO A 30 -19.27 -7.49 -6.86
N TYR A 31 -19.70 -8.14 -5.77
CA TYR A 31 -18.82 -8.37 -4.62
C TYR A 31 -17.60 -9.22 -4.98
N ASP A 32 -17.77 -10.22 -5.83
CA ASP A 32 -16.68 -11.03 -6.38
C ASP A 32 -15.66 -10.17 -7.15
N ARG A 33 -16.13 -9.22 -7.98
CA ARG A 33 -15.25 -8.26 -8.65
C ARG A 33 -14.52 -7.37 -7.64
N PHE A 34 -15.22 -6.83 -6.65
CA PHE A 34 -14.65 -6.00 -5.60
C PHE A 34 -13.53 -6.72 -4.82
N LEU A 35 -13.74 -8.00 -4.48
CA LEU A 35 -12.73 -8.83 -3.83
C LEU A 35 -11.48 -9.01 -4.70
N VAL A 36 -11.67 -9.34 -5.99
CA VAL A 36 -10.55 -9.56 -6.91
C VAL A 36 -9.77 -8.27 -7.15
N GLU A 37 -10.45 -7.12 -7.30
CA GLU A 37 -9.80 -5.82 -7.46
C GLU A 37 -8.90 -5.48 -6.26
N GLN A 38 -9.33 -5.78 -5.03
CA GLN A 38 -8.51 -5.53 -3.83
C GLN A 38 -7.27 -6.43 -3.73
N LEU A 39 -7.37 -7.68 -4.18
CA LEU A 39 -6.30 -8.69 -4.03
C LEU A 39 -5.34 -8.74 -5.22
N ALA A 40 -5.80 -8.39 -6.42
CA ALA A 40 -5.07 -8.61 -7.67
C ALA A 40 -5.40 -7.56 -8.74
N GLY A 41 -5.83 -6.35 -8.35
CA GLY A 41 -6.23 -5.31 -9.29
C GLY A 41 -5.15 -4.90 -10.28
N ASP A 42 -3.88 -4.97 -9.90
CA ASP A 42 -2.73 -4.73 -10.78
C ASP A 42 -2.60 -5.76 -11.91
N LEU A 43 -3.10 -6.98 -11.70
CA LEU A 43 -3.10 -8.09 -12.65
C LEU A 43 -4.33 -8.12 -13.57
N LEU A 44 -5.35 -7.31 -13.27
CA LEU A 44 -6.59 -7.30 -14.05
C LEU A 44 -6.39 -6.61 -15.41
N PRO A 45 -6.94 -7.19 -16.50
CA PRO A 45 -7.05 -6.45 -17.75
C PRO A 45 -7.93 -5.21 -17.53
N ALA A 46 -7.68 -4.18 -18.33
CA ALA A 46 -8.47 -2.95 -18.32
C ALA A 46 -8.72 -2.49 -19.76
N ASP A 47 -9.95 -2.07 -20.04
CA ASP A 47 -10.35 -1.61 -21.37
C ASP A 47 -9.89 -0.17 -21.64
N ASN A 48 -9.67 0.59 -20.58
CA ASN A 48 -9.25 1.99 -20.65
C ASN A 48 -8.37 2.39 -19.45
N ILE A 49 -7.80 3.59 -19.54
CA ILE A 49 -6.85 4.08 -18.55
C ILE A 49 -7.50 4.32 -17.19
N ASP A 50 -8.75 4.75 -17.14
CA ASP A 50 -9.45 5.04 -15.89
C ASP A 50 -9.73 3.75 -15.11
N GLU A 51 -10.17 2.69 -15.81
CA GLU A 51 -10.31 1.36 -15.23
C GLU A 51 -8.96 0.83 -14.73
N ARG A 52 -7.90 0.95 -15.53
CA ARG A 52 -6.56 0.51 -15.12
C ARG A 52 -6.10 1.21 -13.84
N ARG A 53 -6.30 2.52 -13.75
CA ARG A 53 -5.97 3.31 -12.55
C ARG A 53 -6.84 2.91 -11.36
N ARG A 54 -8.14 2.66 -11.57
CA ARG A 54 -9.06 2.19 -10.54
C ARG A 54 -8.62 0.85 -9.96
N ASN A 55 -8.30 -0.12 -10.81
CA ASN A 55 -7.85 -1.44 -10.37
C ASN A 55 -6.53 -1.36 -9.58
N LEU A 56 -5.59 -0.52 -10.02
CA LEU A 56 -4.34 -0.26 -9.27
C LEU A 56 -4.61 0.36 -7.89
N VAL A 57 -5.52 1.33 -7.79
CA VAL A 57 -5.90 1.95 -6.50
C VAL A 57 -6.56 0.93 -5.57
N ALA A 58 -7.32 -0.03 -6.10
CA ALA A 58 -7.98 -1.07 -5.31
C ALA A 58 -6.98 -1.93 -4.51
N THR A 59 -5.81 -2.23 -5.08
CA THR A 59 -4.71 -2.93 -4.39
C THR A 59 -4.16 -2.16 -3.18
N GLY A 60 -4.55 -0.90 -3.00
CA GLY A 60 -4.31 -0.13 -1.78
C GLY A 60 -4.77 -0.83 -0.51
N PHE A 61 -5.74 -1.75 -0.61
CA PHE A 61 -6.14 -2.67 0.47
C PHE A 61 -4.96 -3.40 1.11
N LEU A 62 -3.99 -3.84 0.30
CA LEU A 62 -2.81 -4.57 0.77
C LEU A 62 -1.62 -3.65 1.13
N ALA A 63 -1.71 -2.35 0.82
CA ALA A 63 -0.64 -1.38 1.07
C ALA A 63 -0.88 -0.51 2.31
N ILE A 64 -2.16 -0.30 2.66
CA ILE A 64 -2.58 0.47 3.83
C ILE A 64 -2.56 -0.46 5.03
N GLY A 65 -1.63 -0.21 5.95
CA GLY A 65 -1.40 -1.13 7.05
C GLY A 65 -0.63 -0.51 8.20
N SER A 66 -0.66 -1.23 9.33
CA SER A 66 0.02 -0.84 10.57
C SER A 66 1.44 -1.37 10.61
N VAL A 67 2.41 -0.54 10.24
CA VAL A 67 3.83 -0.94 10.14
C VAL A 67 4.74 -0.15 11.07
N ASP A 68 5.72 -0.83 11.66
CA ASP A 68 6.76 -0.18 12.46
C ASP A 68 7.90 0.27 11.55
N ILE A 69 7.76 1.48 11.02
CA ILE A 69 8.78 2.13 10.19
C ILE A 69 10.08 2.46 10.96
N GLN A 70 10.07 2.38 12.30
CA GLN A 70 11.23 2.61 13.17
C GLN A 70 11.93 1.33 13.61
N SER A 71 11.48 0.16 13.11
CA SER A 71 12.14 -1.12 13.37
C SER A 71 13.66 -1.00 13.16
N LEU A 72 14.43 -1.70 14.00
CA LEU A 72 15.87 -1.81 13.84
C LEU A 72 16.26 -2.92 12.85
N GLN A 73 15.29 -3.75 12.48
CA GLN A 73 15.48 -4.91 11.62
C GLN A 73 14.56 -4.78 10.42
N TYR A 74 15.17 -4.58 9.24
CA TYR A 74 14.44 -4.45 7.98
C TYR A 74 13.57 -5.67 7.70
N GLU A 75 14.11 -6.87 7.91
CA GLU A 75 13.38 -8.12 7.66
C GLU A 75 12.13 -8.22 8.54
N GLN A 76 12.22 -7.83 9.82
CA GLN A 76 11.05 -7.78 10.71
C GLN A 76 9.99 -6.81 10.19
N PHE A 77 10.39 -5.66 9.64
CA PHE A 77 9.46 -4.70 9.05
C PHE A 77 8.76 -5.26 7.80
N VAL A 78 9.46 -6.03 6.97
CA VAL A 78 8.85 -6.71 5.82
C VAL A 78 7.87 -7.79 6.31
N LEU A 79 8.29 -8.64 7.24
CA LEU A 79 7.47 -9.73 7.77
C LEU A 79 6.26 -9.24 8.58
N ASP A 80 6.37 -8.12 9.29
CA ASP A 80 5.23 -7.51 9.99
C ASP A 80 4.19 -6.95 9.01
N ARG A 81 4.62 -6.43 7.86
CA ARG A 81 3.70 -6.04 6.78
C ARG A 81 3.02 -7.25 6.17
N VAL A 82 3.76 -8.32 5.90
CA VAL A 82 3.20 -9.57 5.38
C VAL A 82 2.16 -10.13 6.35
N ASP A 83 2.44 -10.10 7.66
CA ASP A 83 1.48 -10.50 8.68
C ASP A 83 0.22 -9.62 8.69
N ASP A 84 0.37 -8.30 8.56
CA ASP A 84 -0.75 -7.36 8.47
C ASP A 84 -1.61 -7.60 7.22
N GLN A 85 -0.99 -7.91 6.07
CA GLN A 85 -1.67 -8.26 4.82
C GLN A 85 -2.45 -9.57 4.94
N ILE A 86 -1.88 -10.59 5.58
CA ILE A 86 -2.60 -11.84 5.91
C ILE A 86 -3.78 -11.50 6.81
N ASP A 87 -3.55 -10.74 7.88
CA ASP A 87 -4.55 -10.43 8.88
C ASP A 87 -5.76 -9.68 8.31
N VAL A 88 -5.51 -8.59 7.58
CA VAL A 88 -6.56 -7.77 6.98
C VAL A 88 -7.32 -8.57 5.93
N THR A 89 -6.62 -9.34 5.09
CA THR A 89 -7.24 -10.16 4.04
C THR A 89 -8.15 -11.21 4.66
N THR A 90 -7.66 -11.99 5.60
CA THR A 90 -8.40 -13.15 6.10
C THR A 90 -9.52 -12.72 7.06
N ARG A 91 -9.31 -11.67 7.87
CA ARG A 91 -10.38 -11.16 8.73
C ARG A 91 -11.46 -10.46 7.93
N ALA A 92 -11.09 -9.59 6.98
CA ALA A 92 -12.09 -8.80 6.25
C ALA A 92 -12.88 -9.65 5.24
N LEU A 93 -12.21 -10.61 4.57
CA LEU A 93 -12.83 -11.34 3.46
C LEU A 93 -13.33 -12.74 3.85
N LEU A 94 -12.66 -13.40 4.81
CA LEU A 94 -13.03 -14.76 5.23
C LEU A 94 -13.67 -14.81 6.62
N GLY A 95 -13.59 -13.73 7.41
CA GLY A 95 -13.99 -13.73 8.81
C GLY A 95 -13.11 -14.59 9.71
N LEU A 96 -11.87 -14.89 9.28
CA LEU A 96 -10.96 -15.81 9.96
C LEU A 96 -9.69 -15.09 10.45
N SER A 97 -9.24 -15.47 11.65
CA SER A 97 -8.02 -14.95 12.28
C SER A 97 -6.80 -15.80 11.92
N VAL A 98 -6.49 -15.94 10.64
CA VAL A 98 -5.38 -16.78 10.14
C VAL A 98 -4.04 -16.40 10.78
N SER A 99 -3.83 -15.13 11.15
CA SER A 99 -2.61 -14.65 11.82
C SER A 99 -2.34 -15.33 13.17
N CYS A 100 -3.35 -15.91 13.82
CA CYS A 100 -3.13 -16.75 15.01
C CYS A 100 -2.31 -18.01 14.68
N ALA A 101 -2.33 -18.45 13.42
CA ALA A 101 -1.57 -19.61 12.95
C ALA A 101 -0.07 -19.31 12.73
N ARG A 102 0.39 -18.07 12.95
CA ARG A 102 1.79 -17.65 12.74
C ARG A 102 2.82 -18.47 13.53
N CYS A 103 2.44 -18.90 14.73
CA CYS A 103 3.35 -19.55 15.68
C CYS A 103 3.02 -21.02 15.95
N HIS A 104 1.77 -21.42 15.73
CA HIS A 104 1.27 -22.79 15.93
C HIS A 104 0.04 -23.00 15.06
N ASP A 105 -0.41 -24.24 14.86
CA ASP A 105 -1.68 -24.48 14.15
C ASP A 105 -2.83 -23.72 14.83
N HIS A 106 -3.73 -23.15 14.03
CA HIS A 106 -4.81 -22.32 14.52
C HIS A 106 -5.64 -23.07 15.57
N LYS A 107 -6.02 -22.38 16.64
CA LYS A 107 -6.59 -23.02 17.84
C LYS A 107 -7.92 -23.76 17.58
N TYR A 108 -8.75 -23.22 16.69
CA TYR A 108 -10.13 -23.69 16.48
C TYR A 108 -10.37 -24.13 15.04
N ASP A 109 -10.01 -23.28 14.08
CA ASP A 109 -10.13 -23.59 12.65
C ASP A 109 -9.02 -24.51 12.12
N PRO A 110 -9.27 -25.34 11.09
CA PRO A 110 -8.31 -26.27 10.50
C PRO A 110 -7.30 -25.54 9.58
N ILE A 111 -6.60 -24.56 10.14
CA ILE A 111 -5.56 -23.78 9.45
C ILE A 111 -4.23 -24.14 10.13
N THR A 112 -3.32 -24.74 9.37
CA THR A 112 -2.02 -25.13 9.90
C THR A 112 -1.02 -23.98 9.87
N LEU A 113 0.04 -24.10 10.66
CA LEU A 113 1.22 -23.25 10.57
C LEU A 113 1.75 -23.21 9.12
N ARG A 114 1.67 -24.33 8.41
CA ARG A 114 2.09 -24.43 7.01
C ARG A 114 1.23 -23.57 6.08
N ASP A 115 -0.08 -23.53 6.30
CA ASP A 115 -0.99 -22.70 5.50
C ASP A 115 -0.71 -21.21 5.69
N TYR A 116 -0.43 -20.79 6.94
CA TYR A 116 0.01 -19.43 7.23
C TYR A 116 1.29 -19.08 6.45
N TYR A 117 2.33 -19.92 6.53
CA TYR A 117 3.59 -19.63 5.83
C TYR A 117 3.48 -19.76 4.30
N ALA A 118 2.52 -20.53 3.78
CA ALA A 118 2.21 -20.53 2.35
C ALA A 118 1.64 -19.19 1.89
N LEU A 119 0.69 -18.61 2.65
CA LEU A 119 0.20 -17.25 2.40
C LEU A 119 1.28 -16.19 2.59
N ALA A 120 2.11 -16.33 3.62
CA ALA A 120 3.22 -15.43 3.86
C ALA A 120 4.19 -15.40 2.67
N GLY A 121 4.46 -16.55 2.03
CA GLY A 121 5.27 -16.61 0.82
C GLY A 121 4.69 -15.82 -0.35
N ILE A 122 3.35 -15.83 -0.52
CA ILE A 122 2.66 -15.07 -1.57
C ILE A 122 2.84 -13.57 -1.32
N PHE A 123 2.43 -13.08 -0.14
CA PHE A 123 2.50 -11.66 0.18
C PHE A 123 3.94 -11.13 0.28
N TYR A 124 4.89 -11.96 0.72
CA TYR A 124 6.31 -11.61 0.74
C TYR A 124 6.89 -11.39 -0.66
N SER A 125 6.35 -12.08 -1.68
CA SER A 125 6.79 -11.91 -3.07
C SER A 125 6.25 -10.65 -3.74
N ALA A 126 5.22 -10.02 -3.17
CA ALA A 126 4.60 -8.82 -3.70
C ALA A 126 5.37 -7.54 -3.29
N ARG A 127 5.33 -6.51 -4.14
CA ARG A 127 5.99 -5.23 -3.88
C ARG A 127 4.97 -4.19 -3.42
N THR A 128 5.11 -3.74 -2.17
CA THR A 128 4.23 -2.73 -1.59
C THR A 128 4.73 -1.30 -1.84
N PHE A 129 3.84 -0.48 -2.37
CA PHE A 129 4.03 0.95 -2.63
C PHE A 129 3.11 1.77 -1.71
N SER A 130 3.43 1.83 -0.42
CA SER A 130 2.68 2.63 0.58
C SER A 130 3.21 4.06 0.73
N GLY A 131 4.33 4.37 0.07
CA GLY A 131 5.09 5.59 0.26
C GLY A 131 5.75 5.75 1.63
N THR A 132 5.57 4.79 2.53
CA THR A 132 6.24 4.75 3.83
C THR A 132 7.40 3.78 3.76
N ALA A 133 8.59 4.24 4.18
CA ALA A 133 9.81 3.44 4.13
C ALA A 133 10.29 3.07 5.53
N HIS A 134 11.12 2.03 5.60
CA HIS A 134 11.86 1.74 6.81
C HIS A 134 12.90 2.82 7.10
N LYS A 135 13.15 3.12 8.38
CA LYS A 135 14.13 4.12 8.83
C LYS A 135 15.52 3.95 8.20
N GLN A 136 15.96 2.71 8.01
CA GLN A 136 17.29 2.42 7.44
C GLN A 136 17.38 2.78 5.94
N GLU A 137 16.25 2.97 5.27
CA GLU A 137 16.21 3.22 3.83
C GLU A 137 16.20 4.72 3.50
N LEU A 138 15.60 5.57 4.34
CA LEU A 138 15.50 7.02 4.09
C LEU A 138 16.52 7.89 4.84
N GLY A 139 17.27 7.33 5.78
CA GLY A 139 18.10 8.13 6.69
C GLY A 139 17.27 8.91 7.72
N ALA A 140 17.92 9.52 8.71
CA ALA A 140 17.23 10.12 9.86
C ALA A 140 16.32 11.30 9.46
N GLY A 141 15.03 11.21 9.80
CA GLY A 141 14.07 12.33 9.74
C GLY A 141 13.07 12.30 8.58
N MET A 142 13.15 11.32 7.68
CA MET A 142 12.22 11.17 6.56
C MET A 142 11.37 9.90 6.72
N TYR A 143 10.05 10.03 6.58
CA TYR A 143 9.08 8.92 6.77
C TYR A 143 8.20 8.66 5.55
N VAL A 144 8.24 9.56 4.56
CA VAL A 144 7.47 9.47 3.32
C VAL A 144 8.44 9.59 2.15
N ASP A 145 8.35 8.64 1.23
CA ASP A 145 9.15 8.52 0.02
C ASP A 145 8.23 8.36 -1.20
N PRO A 146 8.16 9.35 -2.09
CA PRO A 146 7.37 9.27 -3.33
C PRO A 146 7.87 8.22 -4.29
N GLU A 147 9.16 7.85 -4.25
CA GLU A 147 9.67 6.77 -5.09
C GLU A 147 9.09 5.41 -4.70
N ARG A 148 8.42 5.35 -3.55
CA ARG A 148 7.70 4.18 -3.02
C ARG A 148 6.19 4.34 -3.07
N MET A 149 5.71 5.34 -3.78
CA MET A 149 4.31 5.43 -4.16
C MET A 149 4.10 4.73 -5.49
N LEU A 150 2.89 4.24 -5.70
CA LEU A 150 2.49 3.68 -6.97
C LEU A 150 2.26 4.82 -7.96
N ALA A 151 2.90 4.76 -9.13
CA ALA A 151 2.62 5.68 -10.21
C ALA A 151 1.35 5.23 -10.93
N LEU A 152 0.31 6.04 -10.89
CA LEU A 152 -0.88 5.79 -11.69
C LEU A 152 -0.55 6.10 -13.15
N PRO A 153 -0.76 5.13 -14.06
CA PRO A 153 -0.42 5.30 -15.47
C PRO A 153 -1.25 6.41 -16.11
N VAL A 154 -0.63 7.12 -17.06
CA VAL A 154 -1.28 8.15 -17.89
C VAL A 154 -1.67 7.57 -19.25
N THR A 155 -0.94 6.56 -19.71
CA THR A 155 -1.22 5.78 -20.92
C THR A 155 -1.33 4.29 -20.59
N MET A 156 -1.97 3.52 -21.47
CA MET A 156 -2.10 2.06 -21.30
C MET A 156 -0.75 1.32 -21.32
N THR A 157 0.29 1.94 -21.88
CA THR A 157 1.63 1.35 -21.98
C THR A 157 2.55 1.67 -20.79
N ASP A 158 2.19 2.65 -19.96
CA ASP A 158 3.02 3.04 -18.81
C ASP A 158 3.05 1.91 -17.78
N LYS A 159 4.19 1.70 -17.13
CA LYS A 159 4.25 0.75 -16.00
C LYS A 159 3.95 1.50 -14.71
N PRO A 160 3.17 0.92 -13.78
CA PRO A 160 2.84 1.58 -12.52
C PRO A 160 4.05 1.71 -11.57
N THR A 161 5.15 1.06 -11.91
CA THR A 161 6.46 1.17 -11.23
C THR A 161 7.37 2.23 -11.84
N ASP A 162 6.99 2.88 -12.95
CA ASP A 162 7.80 3.90 -13.58
C ASP A 162 7.88 5.14 -12.67
N LYS A 163 9.09 5.69 -12.50
CA LYS A 163 9.27 6.90 -11.70
C LYS A 163 8.60 8.08 -12.40
N LEU A 164 7.65 8.72 -11.74
CA LEU A 164 7.07 9.96 -12.24
C LEU A 164 8.06 11.11 -12.06
N THR A 165 8.35 11.82 -13.15
CA THR A 165 9.03 13.12 -13.08
C THR A 165 8.01 14.20 -12.74
N LEU A 166 7.83 14.45 -11.45
CA LEU A 166 6.82 15.37 -10.95
C LEU A 166 7.38 16.80 -10.78
N ARG A 167 6.61 17.83 -11.17
CA ARG A 167 6.90 19.24 -10.84
C ARG A 167 6.23 19.60 -9.52
N GLY A 168 6.96 20.12 -8.54
CA GLY A 168 6.40 20.56 -7.24
C GLY A 168 7.05 19.86 -6.06
N VAL A 169 6.42 19.95 -4.89
CA VAL A 169 6.89 19.28 -3.67
C VAL A 169 6.29 17.89 -3.61
N HIS A 170 7.08 16.88 -3.95
CA HIS A 170 6.64 15.50 -3.95
C HIS A 170 7.34 14.73 -2.86
N SER A 171 8.61 14.99 -2.61
CA SER A 171 9.45 14.35 -1.61
C SER A 171 9.82 15.28 -0.46
N MET A 172 10.34 14.70 0.63
CA MET A 172 10.94 15.51 1.70
C MET A 172 12.21 16.24 1.23
N THR A 173 12.89 15.74 0.20
CA THR A 173 14.00 16.46 -0.46
C THR A 173 13.48 17.71 -1.16
N ASP A 174 12.33 17.64 -1.82
CA ASP A 174 11.69 18.81 -2.44
C ASP A 174 11.23 19.80 -1.36
N ILE A 175 10.81 19.32 -0.18
CA ILE A 175 10.49 20.17 0.97
C ILE A 175 11.75 20.86 1.48
N GLN A 176 12.83 20.12 1.70
CA GLN A 176 14.11 20.67 2.16
C GLN A 176 14.66 21.68 1.14
N GLU A 177 14.56 21.39 -0.15
CA GLU A 177 14.94 22.30 -1.21
C GLU A 177 14.01 23.53 -1.25
N ALA A 178 12.70 23.36 -1.18
CA ALA A 178 11.73 24.45 -1.11
C ALA A 178 12.00 25.37 0.10
N PHE A 179 12.26 24.80 1.26
CA PHE A 179 12.61 25.53 2.48
C PHE A 179 13.97 26.22 2.35
N SER A 180 14.96 25.59 1.72
CA SER A 180 16.25 26.22 1.42
C SER A 180 16.11 27.42 0.47
N ARG A 181 15.08 27.39 -0.39
CA ARG A 181 14.70 28.49 -1.29
C ARG A 181 13.78 29.53 -0.64
N GLY A 182 13.53 29.43 0.67
CA GLY A 182 12.76 30.42 1.44
C GLY A 182 11.24 30.27 1.33
N ILE A 183 10.73 29.17 0.74
CA ILE A 183 9.30 28.85 0.76
C ILE A 183 8.92 28.51 2.20
N LYS A 184 7.96 29.24 2.79
CA LYS A 184 7.55 29.05 4.19
C LYS A 184 6.48 27.98 4.38
N ASN A 185 5.69 27.74 3.33
CA ASN A 185 4.64 26.73 3.29
C ASN A 185 4.79 25.93 2.00
N ALA A 186 5.24 24.69 2.13
CA ALA A 186 5.20 23.72 1.05
C ALA A 186 3.87 22.97 1.13
N VAL A 187 3.02 23.12 0.13
CA VAL A 187 1.81 22.30 0.03
C VAL A 187 2.25 20.93 -0.47
N TYR A 188 2.03 19.90 0.34
CA TYR A 188 2.12 18.51 -0.12
C TYR A 188 0.96 18.32 -1.09
N ASP A 189 1.16 18.66 -2.36
CA ASP A 189 0.08 18.63 -3.34
C ASP A 189 -0.32 17.17 -3.57
N THR A 190 -1.62 16.93 -3.67
CA THR A 190 -2.12 15.60 -4.01
C THR A 190 -1.90 15.40 -5.51
N HIS A 191 -0.76 14.83 -5.89
CA HIS A 191 -0.52 14.50 -7.27
C HIS A 191 -1.59 13.51 -7.75
N ARG A 192 -2.29 13.88 -8.84
CA ARG A 192 -3.39 13.08 -9.39
C ARG A 192 -2.93 11.68 -9.81
N ASP A 193 -1.66 11.55 -10.16
CA ASP A 193 -1.06 10.34 -10.71
C ASP A 193 -0.27 9.52 -9.66
N LEU A 194 -0.45 9.77 -8.35
CA LEU A 194 0.14 8.94 -7.28
C LEU A 194 -0.93 8.26 -6.44
N ALA A 195 -0.67 7.01 -6.04
CA ALA A 195 -1.51 6.24 -5.13
C ALA A 195 -0.68 5.35 -4.21
N VAL A 196 -1.35 4.76 -3.22
CA VAL A 196 -0.86 3.57 -2.53
C VAL A 196 -1.32 2.32 -3.26
N GLY A 197 -0.52 1.25 -3.25
CA GLY A 197 -0.93 -0.04 -3.83
C GLY A 197 0.14 -1.11 -3.75
N VAL A 198 -0.16 -2.27 -4.33
CA VAL A 198 0.74 -3.43 -4.40
C VAL A 198 0.84 -3.89 -5.84
N VAL A 199 2.03 -4.36 -6.24
CA VAL A 199 2.28 -4.94 -7.56
C VAL A 199 3.06 -6.23 -7.37
N ASP A 200 2.66 -7.29 -8.08
CA ASP A 200 3.37 -8.57 -8.12
C ASP A 200 4.60 -8.58 -9.08
#